data_AF-A0A2H0NLP7-F1
#
_entry.id   AF-A0A2H0NLP7-F1
#
_cell.length_a   1.000
_cell.length_b   1.000
_cell.length_c   1.000
_cell.angle_alpha   90.00
_cell.angle_beta   90.00
_cell.angle_gamma   90.00
#
_symmetry.space_group_name_H-M   'P 1'
#
loop_
_entity.id
_entity.type
_entity.pdbx_description
1 polymer ?
#
loop_
_entity_poly.entity_id
_entity_poly.type
_entity_poly.pdbx_seq_one_letter_code
_entity_poly.pdbx_strand_id
1 'polypeptide(L)'
;VECTINGLGERAGNASLEEVVMAVKTRRDIFSCDTTIDTTQIVPTSKLVSSITGYPVQPNKAIVGANAFAHESGIHQDGVLKHRETYEIMRAEDVGWGANKMVMGKHSGRAAFRARLQELGIVLDGEEALNAAFARFKDLADKKHEIFDEDLQALVSDEGVTQISEHFRLVAMGAHSETGKLPVARVVLSVGGKEQQADAQGGGPVDATFKAIEQIAHSGTELLLYSVNNITSGTDAQGEVTVRLAKGGRVVNGQGADTDIVTASAKAYLNALNKIQAGLQRSHPQL
;
A
#
# COMPACT_ATOMS: atom_id res chain seq x y z
N VAL A 1 2.17 3.24 29.70
CA VAL A 1 1.05 3.45 28.75
C VAL A 1 1.12 2.33 27.74
N GLU A 2 0.01 1.62 27.52
CA GLU A 2 -0.08 0.66 26.41
C GLU A 2 -0.63 1.39 25.19
N CYS A 3 0.03 1.22 24.04
CA CYS A 3 -0.28 1.94 22.80
C CYS A 3 0.13 1.11 21.58
N THR A 4 -0.30 1.54 20.41
CA THR A 4 -0.06 0.86 19.13
C THR A 4 0.26 1.88 18.04
N ILE A 5 1.08 1.48 17.07
CA ILE A 5 1.31 2.26 15.85
C ILE A 5 -0.02 2.49 15.13
N ASN A 6 -0.24 3.71 14.65
CA ASN A 6 -1.45 4.15 13.96
C ASN A 6 -2.72 4.16 14.84
N GLY A 7 -2.60 3.88 16.14
CA GLY A 7 -3.76 3.64 17.01
C GLY A 7 -4.53 2.35 16.67
N LEU A 8 -3.88 1.40 15.99
CA LEU A 8 -4.52 0.16 15.55
C LEU A 8 -5.02 -0.68 16.74
N GLY A 9 -6.29 -1.08 16.70
CA GLY A 9 -6.91 -1.90 17.73
C GLY A 9 -8.35 -2.23 17.39
N GLU A 10 -9.03 -2.96 18.28
CA GLU A 10 -10.45 -3.27 18.08
C GLU A 10 -11.34 -2.01 18.14
N ARG A 11 -12.41 -2.00 17.35
CA ARG A 11 -13.45 -0.95 17.34
C ARG A 11 -12.88 0.45 17.07
N ALA A 12 -12.68 1.24 18.12
CA ALA A 12 -12.17 2.61 18.05
C ALA A 12 -10.64 2.68 18.03
N GLY A 13 -9.95 1.55 18.21
CA GLY A 13 -8.50 1.49 18.27
C GLY A 13 -7.94 1.55 19.69
N ASN A 14 -6.61 1.58 19.77
CA ASN A 14 -5.85 1.77 21.01
C ASN A 14 -5.24 3.18 21.03
N ALA A 15 -4.61 3.53 22.16
CA ALA A 15 -3.81 4.75 22.21
C ALA A 15 -2.73 4.75 21.11
N SER A 16 -2.59 5.89 20.44
CA SER A 16 -1.67 6.10 19.32
C SER A 16 -0.24 6.28 19.83
N LEU A 17 0.67 5.38 19.45
CA LEU A 17 2.07 5.42 19.91
C LEU A 17 2.74 6.71 19.48
N GLU A 18 2.61 7.08 18.21
CA GLU A 18 3.22 8.28 17.65
C GLU A 18 2.76 9.56 18.34
N GLU A 19 1.49 9.64 18.75
CA GLU A 19 0.94 10.80 19.46
C GLU A 19 1.45 10.87 20.90
N VAL A 20 1.46 9.74 21.62
CA VAL A 20 1.98 9.68 23.00
C VAL A 20 3.46 10.03 23.04
N VAL A 21 4.26 9.43 22.15
CA VAL A 21 5.71 9.66 22.09
C VAL A 21 6.01 11.10 21.71
N MET A 22 5.35 11.64 20.69
CA MET A 22 5.61 13.02 20.25
C MET A 22 5.06 14.06 21.22
N ALA A 23 3.97 13.79 21.95
CA ALA A 23 3.52 14.67 23.03
C ALA A 23 4.59 14.81 24.12
N VAL A 24 5.16 13.69 24.60
CA VAL A 24 6.23 13.71 25.61
C VAL A 24 7.48 14.40 25.08
N LYS A 25 7.90 14.08 23.85
CA LYS A 25 9.12 14.66 23.25
C LYS A 25 9.01 16.17 22.98
N THR A 26 7.85 16.62 22.53
CA THR A 26 7.62 18.02 22.15
C THR A 26 7.33 18.91 23.36
N ARG A 27 6.73 18.34 24.42
CA ARG A 27 6.38 19.06 25.66
C ARG A 27 7.17 18.56 26.86
N ARG A 28 8.49 18.44 26.71
CA ARG A 28 9.43 18.12 27.80
C ARG A 28 9.40 19.15 28.94
N ASP A 29 8.89 20.35 28.66
CA ASP A 29 8.60 21.39 29.65
C ASP A 29 7.42 21.05 30.58
N ILE A 30 6.48 20.21 30.13
CA ILE A 30 5.32 19.76 30.91
C ILE A 30 5.53 18.37 31.50
N PHE A 31 6.06 17.44 30.71
CA PHE A 31 6.12 16.02 31.08
C PHE A 31 7.42 15.70 31.82
N SER A 32 7.30 15.06 32.98
CA SER A 32 8.44 14.61 33.81
C SER A 32 8.98 13.23 33.42
N CYS A 33 8.62 12.72 32.23
CA CYS A 33 9.04 11.44 31.70
C CYS A 33 9.68 11.60 30.32
N ASP A 34 10.35 10.54 29.85
CA ASP A 34 10.92 10.47 28.50
C ASP A 34 10.65 9.09 27.88
N THR A 35 11.00 8.93 26.61
CA THR A 35 10.86 7.66 25.88
C THR A 35 12.20 7.26 25.25
N THR A 36 12.44 5.97 25.10
CA THR A 36 13.62 5.42 24.39
C THR A 36 13.33 5.14 22.92
N ILE A 37 12.23 5.67 22.38
CA ILE A 37 11.78 5.41 21.01
C ILE A 37 12.58 6.27 20.03
N ASP A 38 13.11 5.65 18.99
CA ASP A 38 13.65 6.38 17.85
C ASP A 38 12.49 6.96 17.03
N THR A 39 12.24 8.25 17.23
CA THR A 39 11.11 8.93 16.59
C THR A 39 11.27 9.05 15.07
N THR A 40 12.49 8.96 14.54
CA THR A 40 12.73 8.99 13.09
C THR A 40 12.15 7.77 12.36
N GLN A 41 11.82 6.71 13.10
CA GLN A 41 11.20 5.50 12.56
C GLN A 41 9.67 5.51 12.64
N ILE A 42 9.04 6.55 13.19
CA ILE A 42 7.58 6.62 13.37
C ILE A 42 6.85 6.51 12.02
N VAL A 43 7.16 7.37 11.06
CA VAL A 43 6.49 7.37 9.74
C VAL A 43 6.77 6.11 8.93
N PRO A 44 8.04 5.62 8.81
CA PRO A 44 8.31 4.33 8.15
C PRO A 44 7.53 3.17 8.78
N THR A 45 7.48 3.10 10.10
CA THR A 45 6.75 2.04 10.83
C THR A 45 5.25 2.16 10.60
N SER A 46 4.70 3.39 10.63
CA SER A 46 3.30 3.68 10.32
C SER A 46 2.91 3.16 8.93
N LYS A 47 3.72 3.45 7.91
CA LYS A 47 3.51 2.98 6.54
C LYS A 47 3.61 1.46 6.42
N LEU A 48 4.60 0.87 7.09
CA LEU A 48 4.77 -0.58 7.12
C LEU A 48 3.54 -1.28 7.73
N VAL A 49 3.05 -0.78 8.86
CA VAL A 49 1.83 -1.31 9.51
C VAL A 49 0.63 -1.15 8.58
N SER A 50 0.45 0.01 7.95
CA SER A 50 -0.62 0.24 6.96
C SER A 50 -0.57 -0.76 5.80
N SER A 51 0.63 -1.00 5.24
CA SER A 51 0.88 -1.98 4.17
C SER A 51 0.55 -3.42 4.59
N ILE A 52 1.06 -3.84 5.75
CA ILE A 52 0.85 -5.20 6.27
C ILE A 52 -0.60 -5.43 6.68
N THR A 53 -1.28 -4.40 7.18
CA THR A 53 -2.65 -4.54 7.71
C THR A 53 -3.70 -4.15 6.68
N GLY A 54 -3.34 -3.52 5.57
CA GLY A 54 -4.30 -3.00 4.59
C GLY A 54 -5.20 -1.89 5.14
N TYR A 55 -4.98 -1.42 6.37
CA TYR A 55 -5.71 -0.30 6.95
C TYR A 55 -4.97 1.00 6.64
N PRO A 56 -5.52 1.85 5.74
CA PRO A 56 -4.85 3.08 5.35
C PRO A 56 -4.77 4.07 6.52
N VAL A 57 -3.68 4.83 6.57
CA VAL A 57 -3.55 5.97 7.48
C VAL A 57 -4.41 7.11 6.97
N GLN A 58 -5.25 7.68 7.84
CA GLN A 58 -6.08 8.83 7.49
C GLN A 58 -5.19 10.03 7.13
N PRO A 59 -5.46 10.79 6.04
CA PRO A 59 -4.61 11.91 5.63
C PRO A 59 -4.42 12.97 6.72
N ASN A 60 -5.43 13.18 7.56
CA ASN A 60 -5.43 14.13 8.66
C ASN A 60 -5.01 13.53 10.02
N LYS A 61 -4.51 12.30 10.05
CA LYS A 61 -4.02 11.70 11.30
C LYS A 61 -2.81 12.47 11.83
N ALA A 62 -2.79 12.73 13.13
CA ALA A 62 -1.69 13.42 13.78
C ALA A 62 -0.36 12.69 13.53
N ILE A 63 0.70 13.46 13.28
CA ILE A 63 2.09 13.03 13.06
C ILE A 63 2.31 12.24 11.76
N VAL A 64 1.53 11.20 11.49
CA VAL A 64 1.77 10.23 10.40
C VAL A 64 0.83 10.38 9.21
N GLY A 65 -0.18 11.25 9.29
CA GLY A 65 -1.06 11.56 8.16
C GLY A 65 -0.35 12.35 7.07
N ALA A 66 -0.72 12.13 5.81
CA ALA A 66 -0.12 12.81 4.66
C ALA A 66 -0.23 14.35 4.73
N ASN A 67 -1.22 14.88 5.45
CA ASN A 67 -1.44 16.31 5.63
C ASN A 67 -0.87 16.85 6.95
N ALA A 68 -0.20 16.03 7.77
CA ALA A 68 0.24 16.42 9.11
C ALA A 68 1.25 17.58 9.12
N PHE A 69 2.01 17.75 8.03
CA PHE A 69 2.99 18.81 7.85
C PHE A 69 2.76 19.64 6.57
N ALA A 70 1.54 19.57 6.00
CA ALA A 70 1.20 20.29 4.78
C ALA A 70 0.70 21.72 5.10
N HIS A 71 1.17 22.71 4.33
CA HIS A 71 0.76 24.13 4.46
C HIS A 71 0.22 24.66 3.13
N GLU A 72 -1.10 24.86 3.07
CA GLU A 72 -1.78 25.29 1.84
C GLU A 72 -2.02 26.82 1.77
N SER A 73 -2.20 27.47 2.92
CA SER A 73 -2.54 28.90 2.96
C SER A 73 -1.31 29.80 2.84
N GLY A 74 -1.37 30.84 1.99
CA GLY A 74 -0.27 31.78 1.76
C GLY A 74 0.22 32.52 3.01
N ILE A 75 -0.67 32.74 4.00
CA ILE A 75 -0.29 33.32 5.30
C ILE A 75 0.45 32.32 6.20
N HIS A 76 0.15 31.02 6.07
CA HIS A 76 0.86 29.98 6.81
C HIS A 76 2.24 29.73 6.19
N GLN A 77 2.34 29.75 4.86
CA GLN A 77 3.61 29.66 4.15
C GLN A 77 4.55 30.83 4.48
N ASP A 78 4.05 32.08 4.45
CA ASP A 78 4.83 33.26 4.84
C ASP A 78 5.31 33.19 6.29
N GLY A 79 4.45 32.72 7.21
CA GLY A 79 4.83 32.55 8.61
C GLY A 79 5.85 31.43 8.83
N VAL A 80 5.72 30.30 8.14
CA VAL A 80 6.71 29.20 8.18
C VAL A 80 8.07 29.66 7.64
N LEU A 81 8.08 30.46 6.57
CA LEU A 81 9.31 31.03 6.00
C LEU A 81 10.02 32.01 6.93
N LYS A 82 9.26 32.81 7.68
CA LYS A 82 9.80 33.78 8.64
C LYS A 82 10.27 33.11 9.92
N HIS A 83 9.41 32.29 10.52
CA HIS A 83 9.66 31.56 11.75
C HIS A 83 8.87 30.25 11.74
N ARG A 84 9.55 29.15 11.39
CA ARG A 84 8.96 27.82 11.24
C ARG A 84 8.15 27.35 12.47
N GLU A 85 8.63 27.65 13.67
CA GLU A 85 7.99 27.31 14.95
C GLU A 85 6.61 27.98 15.16
N THR A 86 6.26 28.99 14.36
CA THR A 86 4.96 29.68 14.43
C THR A 86 3.80 28.73 14.13
N TYR A 87 4.01 27.78 13.22
CA TYR A 87 2.98 26.84 12.76
C TYR A 87 3.41 25.37 12.87
N GLU A 88 4.70 25.09 13.09
CA GLU A 88 5.23 23.74 13.26
C GLU A 88 5.79 23.58 14.68
N ILE A 89 5.06 22.87 15.53
CA ILE A 89 5.51 22.55 16.90
C ILE A 89 6.67 21.55 16.93
N MET A 90 6.88 20.82 15.84
CA MET A 90 7.97 19.86 15.64
C MET A 90 8.31 19.80 14.16
N ARG A 91 9.50 19.32 13.80
CA ARG A 91 9.88 19.19 12.40
C ARG A 91 9.36 17.87 11.82
N ALA A 92 9.01 17.88 10.55
CA ALA A 92 8.65 16.67 9.81
C ALA A 92 9.75 15.59 9.91
N GLU A 93 11.02 16.02 9.84
CA GLU A 93 12.18 15.14 9.94
C GLU A 93 12.28 14.41 11.29
N ASP A 94 11.81 15.03 12.37
CA ASP A 94 11.92 14.46 13.72
C ASP A 94 11.10 13.18 13.87
N VAL A 95 10.11 12.97 12.99
CA VAL A 95 9.21 11.82 13.00
C VAL A 95 9.41 10.87 11.81
N GLY A 96 10.43 11.14 10.98
CA GLY A 96 10.75 10.29 9.83
C GLY A 96 10.07 10.69 8.51
N TRP A 97 9.45 11.87 8.43
CA TRP A 97 9.15 12.46 7.12
C TRP A 97 10.45 12.95 6.51
N GLY A 98 10.77 12.51 5.29
CA GLY A 98 12.03 12.89 4.65
C GLY A 98 12.09 14.41 4.40
N ALA A 99 13.18 15.05 4.86
CA ALA A 99 13.52 16.42 4.51
C ALA A 99 13.63 16.53 2.98
N ASN A 100 12.70 17.22 2.31
CA ASN A 100 12.70 17.41 0.85
C ASN A 100 13.10 16.13 0.07
N LYS A 101 12.23 15.12 0.09
CA LYS A 101 12.41 14.00 -0.85
C LYS A 101 12.31 14.50 -2.28
N MET A 102 13.27 14.11 -3.10
CA MET A 102 13.05 14.04 -4.54
C MET A 102 11.91 13.05 -4.78
N VAL A 103 10.70 13.56 -5.00
CA VAL A 103 9.52 12.73 -5.27
C VAL A 103 9.81 11.91 -6.53
N MET A 104 9.83 10.60 -6.36
CA MET A 104 10.00 9.68 -7.47
C MET A 104 8.64 9.46 -8.13
N GLY A 105 8.54 9.75 -9.42
CA GLY A 105 7.31 9.61 -10.18
C GLY A 105 7.58 9.38 -11.66
N LYS A 106 6.54 9.43 -12.50
CA LYS A 106 6.64 9.09 -13.93
C LYS A 106 7.72 9.86 -14.70
N HIS A 107 8.03 11.08 -14.26
CA HIS A 107 9.04 11.94 -14.87
C HIS A 107 10.47 11.69 -14.34
N SER A 108 10.63 10.90 -13.28
CA SER A 108 11.95 10.60 -12.73
C SER A 108 12.76 9.79 -13.73
N GLY A 109 13.96 10.30 -14.03
CA GLY A 109 14.91 9.67 -14.94
C GLY A 109 15.74 8.59 -14.24
N ARG A 110 16.47 7.81 -15.04
CA ARG A 110 17.31 6.70 -14.57
C ARG A 110 18.37 7.13 -13.55
N ALA A 111 18.93 8.33 -13.71
CA ALA A 111 19.91 8.88 -12.77
C ALA A 111 19.30 9.15 -11.38
N ALA A 112 18.10 9.72 -11.32
CA ALA A 112 17.38 9.97 -10.07
C ALA A 112 17.02 8.65 -9.37
N PHE A 113 16.56 7.65 -10.15
CA PHE A 113 16.28 6.31 -9.63
C PHE A 113 17.51 5.64 -9.03
N ARG A 114 18.65 5.66 -9.74
CA ARG A 114 19.92 5.12 -9.24
C ARG A 114 20.37 5.79 -7.95
N ALA A 115 20.35 7.12 -7.91
CA ALA A 115 20.74 7.87 -6.72
C ALA A 115 19.85 7.51 -5.52
N ARG A 116 18.54 7.38 -5.74
CA ARG A 116 17.61 7.01 -4.68
C ARG A 116 17.83 5.59 -4.17
N LEU A 117 18.11 4.61 -5.04
CA LEU A 117 18.45 3.25 -4.61
C LEU A 117 19.72 3.23 -3.74
N GLN A 118 20.75 3.99 -4.12
CA GLN A 118 21.98 4.12 -3.34
C GLN A 118 21.75 4.74 -1.96
N GLU A 119 20.93 5.79 -1.88
CA GLU A 119 20.52 6.41 -0.60
C GLU A 119 19.77 5.43 0.31
N LEU A 120 19.04 4.47 -0.29
CA LEU A 120 18.34 3.40 0.44
C LEU A 120 19.24 2.22 0.82
N GLY A 121 20.54 2.29 0.51
CA GLY A 121 21.49 1.19 0.75
C GLY A 121 21.27 -0.02 -0.17
N ILE A 122 20.53 0.16 -1.27
CA ILE A 122 20.23 -0.89 -2.24
C ILE A 122 21.32 -0.90 -3.30
N VAL A 123 22.04 -2.02 -3.39
CA VAL A 123 23.09 -2.26 -4.39
C VAL A 123 22.56 -3.26 -5.42
N LEU A 124 22.61 -2.87 -6.69
CA LEU A 124 22.23 -3.73 -7.83
C LEU A 124 23.49 -4.22 -8.55
N ASP A 125 23.50 -5.50 -8.93
CA ASP A 125 24.64 -6.13 -9.60
C ASP A 125 24.69 -5.76 -11.09
N GLY A 126 25.17 -4.55 -11.36
CA GLY A 126 25.47 -4.07 -12.71
C GLY A 126 24.36 -3.28 -13.41
N GLU A 127 24.67 -2.82 -14.63
CA GLU A 127 23.79 -1.98 -15.45
C GLU A 127 22.51 -2.72 -15.91
N GLU A 128 22.58 -4.03 -16.11
CA GLU A 128 21.47 -4.85 -16.59
C GLU A 128 20.37 -4.99 -15.52
N ALA A 129 20.75 -5.32 -14.28
CA ALA A 129 19.87 -5.35 -13.12
C ALA A 129 19.16 -4.00 -12.89
N LEU A 130 19.92 -2.91 -12.98
CA LEU A 130 19.36 -1.57 -12.88
C LEU A 130 18.37 -1.25 -14.00
N ASN A 131 18.64 -1.65 -15.24
CA ASN A 131 17.72 -1.40 -16.36
C ASN A 131 16.41 -2.17 -16.18
N ALA A 132 16.48 -3.43 -15.71
CA ALA A 132 15.30 -4.22 -15.39
C ALA A 132 14.48 -3.60 -14.24
N ALA A 133 15.13 -3.20 -13.15
CA ALA A 133 14.50 -2.51 -12.03
C ALA A 133 13.89 -1.15 -12.44
N PHE A 134 14.56 -0.42 -13.33
CA PHE A 134 14.07 0.86 -13.83
C PHE A 134 12.84 0.72 -14.73
N ALA A 135 12.76 -0.35 -15.54
CA ALA A 135 11.55 -0.64 -16.31
C ALA A 135 10.35 -0.92 -15.39
N ARG A 136 10.53 -1.76 -14.36
CA ARG A 136 9.48 -2.02 -13.35
C ARG A 136 9.10 -0.75 -12.58
N PHE A 137 10.08 0.10 -12.27
CA PHE A 137 9.84 1.41 -11.68
C PHE A 137 8.97 2.29 -12.59
N LYS A 138 9.20 2.30 -13.91
CA LYS A 138 8.36 3.06 -14.86
C LYS A 138 6.94 2.52 -14.90
N ASP A 139 6.78 1.21 -14.95
CA ASP A 139 5.45 0.57 -14.89
C ASP A 139 4.71 0.90 -13.59
N LEU A 140 5.44 0.99 -12.48
CA LEU A 140 4.89 1.41 -11.20
C LEU A 140 4.57 2.90 -11.18
N ALA A 141 5.42 3.73 -11.77
CA ALA A 141 5.28 5.20 -11.78
C ALA A 141 4.14 5.66 -12.69
N ASP A 142 3.79 4.87 -13.70
CA ASP A 142 2.60 5.08 -14.52
C ASP A 142 1.30 4.73 -13.76
N LYS A 143 1.41 3.90 -12.72
CA LYS A 143 0.28 3.47 -11.87
C LYS A 143 0.20 4.23 -10.54
N LYS A 144 1.29 4.89 -10.13
CA LYS A 144 1.40 5.53 -8.81
C LYS A 144 1.93 6.96 -8.95
N HIS A 145 1.16 7.92 -8.41
CA HIS A 145 1.52 9.35 -8.51
C HIS A 145 2.82 9.67 -7.76
N GLU A 146 3.01 9.07 -6.59
CA GLU A 146 4.22 9.15 -5.80
C GLU A 146 4.73 7.75 -5.45
N ILE A 147 5.99 7.49 -5.78
CA ILE A 147 6.68 6.25 -5.39
C ILE A 147 7.46 6.52 -4.12
N PHE A 148 7.14 5.76 -3.08
CA PHE A 148 7.82 5.81 -1.79
C PHE A 148 9.01 4.86 -1.76
N ASP A 149 9.84 4.97 -0.72
CA ASP A 149 11.06 4.18 -0.62
C ASP A 149 10.75 2.69 -0.46
N GLU A 150 9.64 2.39 0.21
CA GLU A 150 9.16 1.04 0.43
C GLU A 150 8.76 0.37 -0.90
N ASP A 151 8.25 1.16 -1.85
CA ASP A 151 7.97 0.69 -3.20
C ASP A 151 9.27 0.39 -3.95
N LEU A 152 10.30 1.24 -3.80
CA LEU A 152 11.62 1.02 -4.39
C LEU A 152 12.33 -0.19 -3.78
N GLN A 153 12.21 -0.38 -2.47
CA GLN A 153 12.67 -1.57 -1.78
C GLN A 153 11.95 -2.81 -2.29
N ALA A 154 10.62 -2.77 -2.44
CA ALA A 154 9.83 -3.88 -3.01
C ALA A 154 10.22 -4.20 -4.46
N LEU A 155 10.45 -3.17 -5.29
CA LEU A 155 10.88 -3.32 -6.69
C LEU A 155 12.23 -4.03 -6.87
N VAL A 156 13.11 -3.94 -5.86
CA VAL A 156 14.47 -4.48 -5.89
C VAL A 156 14.62 -5.76 -5.07
N SER A 157 13.87 -5.92 -3.98
CA SER A 157 13.80 -7.20 -3.25
C SER A 157 13.21 -8.35 -4.08
N ASP A 158 12.62 -8.03 -5.24
CA ASP A 158 12.24 -8.96 -6.30
C ASP A 158 13.43 -9.67 -7.00
N GLU A 159 14.69 -9.29 -6.76
CA GLU A 159 15.84 -10.04 -7.29
C GLU A 159 16.11 -11.37 -6.56
N GLY A 160 15.45 -11.61 -5.42
CA GLY A 160 15.55 -12.87 -4.67
C GLY A 160 14.30 -13.75 -4.69
N VAL A 161 13.17 -13.25 -5.20
CA VAL A 161 11.94 -14.04 -5.34
C VAL A 161 11.86 -14.45 -6.79
N THR A 162 12.34 -15.67 -7.06
CA THR A 162 11.94 -16.49 -8.22
C THR A 162 10.65 -15.97 -8.82
N GLN A 163 10.61 -15.71 -10.14
CA GLN A 163 9.38 -15.60 -10.91
C GLN A 163 8.32 -16.48 -10.24
N ILE A 164 7.45 -15.88 -9.42
CA ILE A 164 6.30 -16.60 -8.93
C ILE A 164 5.56 -16.76 -10.23
N SER A 165 5.64 -17.95 -10.84
CA SER A 165 4.86 -18.27 -12.00
C SER A 165 3.46 -17.82 -11.62
N GLU A 166 2.94 -16.76 -12.26
CA GLU A 166 1.61 -16.25 -11.97
C GLU A 166 0.67 -17.38 -12.33
N HIS A 167 0.37 -18.23 -11.34
CA HIS A 167 -0.35 -19.45 -11.59
C HIS A 167 -1.75 -19.07 -12.02
N PHE A 168 -2.32 -18.04 -11.39
CA PHE A 168 -3.52 -17.36 -11.84
C PHE A 168 -3.16 -16.00 -12.44
N ARG A 169 -3.43 -15.80 -13.72
CA ARG A 169 -3.29 -14.51 -14.41
C ARG A 169 -4.60 -14.11 -15.08
N LEU A 170 -5.03 -12.86 -14.87
CA LEU A 170 -6.20 -12.31 -15.55
C LEU A 170 -5.90 -12.10 -17.05
N VAL A 171 -6.69 -12.72 -17.92
CA VAL A 171 -6.57 -12.55 -19.38
C VAL A 171 -7.61 -11.56 -19.88
N ALA A 172 -8.87 -11.77 -19.49
CA ALA A 172 -9.97 -10.90 -19.85
C ALA A 172 -11.06 -10.97 -18.79
N MET A 173 -11.86 -9.90 -18.70
CA MET A 173 -13.09 -9.93 -17.91
C MET A 173 -14.13 -8.98 -18.49
N GLY A 174 -15.39 -9.28 -18.20
CA GLY A 174 -16.50 -8.38 -18.39
C GLY A 174 -17.42 -8.47 -17.19
N ALA A 175 -17.77 -7.33 -16.61
CA ALA A 175 -18.77 -7.24 -15.56
C ALA A 175 -19.93 -6.37 -16.03
N HIS A 176 -21.14 -6.82 -15.75
CA HIS A 176 -22.37 -6.10 -16.09
C HIS A 176 -23.23 -5.96 -14.84
N SER A 177 -23.67 -4.73 -14.60
CA SER A 177 -24.57 -4.39 -13.50
C SER A 177 -25.66 -3.47 -14.04
N GLU A 178 -26.90 -3.80 -13.73
CA GLU A 178 -28.09 -3.04 -14.14
C GLU A 178 -29.04 -2.96 -12.95
N THR A 179 -29.58 -1.78 -12.67
CA THR A 179 -30.53 -1.58 -11.57
C THR A 179 -31.73 -2.50 -11.74
N GLY A 180 -32.01 -3.32 -10.72
CA GLY A 180 -33.12 -4.28 -10.73
C GLY A 180 -32.80 -5.65 -11.33
N LYS A 181 -31.58 -5.86 -11.83
CA LYS A 181 -31.08 -7.19 -12.23
C LYS A 181 -29.91 -7.62 -11.35
N LEU A 182 -29.70 -8.93 -11.24
CA LEU A 182 -28.53 -9.46 -10.56
C LEU A 182 -27.27 -9.18 -11.40
N PRO A 183 -26.23 -8.54 -10.82
CA PRO A 183 -24.95 -8.36 -11.47
C PRO A 183 -24.31 -9.69 -11.91
N VAL A 184 -23.67 -9.67 -13.07
CA VAL A 184 -23.01 -10.83 -13.68
C VAL A 184 -21.58 -10.47 -14.05
N ALA A 185 -20.65 -11.40 -13.86
CA ALA A 185 -19.28 -11.27 -14.35
C ALA A 185 -18.87 -12.51 -15.12
N ARG A 186 -18.15 -12.29 -16.22
CA ARG A 186 -17.41 -13.28 -16.99
C ARG A 186 -15.93 -13.02 -16.79
N VAL A 187 -15.18 -14.06 -16.44
CA VAL A 187 -13.72 -13.95 -16.22
C VAL A 187 -13.02 -15.03 -17.03
N VAL A 188 -11.93 -14.64 -17.70
CA VAL A 188 -10.98 -15.54 -18.37
C VAL A 188 -9.65 -15.43 -17.64
N LEU A 189 -9.19 -16.56 -17.09
CA LEU A 189 -7.90 -16.67 -16.41
C LEU A 189 -6.98 -17.60 -17.17
N SER A 190 -5.68 -17.28 -17.20
CA SER A 190 -4.64 -18.26 -17.51
C SER A 190 -4.25 -18.96 -16.20
N VAL A 191 -4.47 -20.26 -16.13
CA VAL A 191 -4.14 -21.12 -14.99
C VAL A 191 -2.98 -22.03 -15.37
N GLY A 192 -1.79 -21.76 -14.86
CA GLY A 192 -0.58 -22.49 -15.23
C GLY A 192 -0.31 -22.50 -16.74
N GLY A 193 -0.65 -21.40 -17.43
CA GLY A 193 -0.49 -21.25 -18.89
C GLY A 193 -1.69 -21.73 -19.74
N LYS A 194 -2.73 -22.32 -19.14
CA LYS A 194 -3.95 -22.73 -19.86
C LYS A 194 -5.11 -21.79 -19.58
N GLU A 195 -5.78 -21.31 -20.61
CA GLU A 195 -6.94 -20.44 -20.45
C GLU A 195 -8.16 -21.21 -19.97
N GLN A 196 -8.88 -20.63 -19.02
CA GLN A 196 -10.12 -21.11 -18.47
C GLN A 196 -11.08 -19.95 -18.30
N GLN A 197 -12.37 -20.22 -18.47
CA GLN A 197 -13.42 -19.21 -18.37
C GLN A 197 -14.51 -19.66 -17.40
N ALA A 198 -15.05 -18.71 -16.64
CA ALA A 198 -16.25 -18.90 -15.83
C ALA A 198 -17.13 -17.66 -15.85
N ASP A 199 -18.41 -17.87 -15.55
CA ASP A 199 -19.44 -16.85 -15.43
C ASP A 199 -20.14 -17.02 -14.08
N ALA A 200 -20.35 -15.93 -13.34
CA ALA A 200 -21.06 -15.98 -12.07
C ALA A 200 -21.92 -14.76 -11.83
N GLN A 201 -22.92 -14.92 -10.96
CA GLN A 201 -23.78 -13.85 -10.47
C GLN A 201 -23.41 -13.50 -9.02
N GLY A 202 -23.64 -12.24 -8.64
CA GLY A 202 -23.31 -11.77 -7.29
C GLY A 202 -24.20 -10.63 -6.82
N GLY A 203 -24.03 -10.22 -5.55
CA GLY A 203 -24.70 -9.05 -4.98
C GLY A 203 -24.17 -7.72 -5.53
N GLY A 204 -23.07 -7.76 -6.27
CA GLY A 204 -22.42 -6.64 -6.93
C GLY A 204 -21.47 -7.15 -8.04
N PRO A 205 -20.98 -6.28 -8.93
CA PRO A 205 -20.04 -6.69 -9.99
C PRO A 205 -18.74 -7.27 -9.44
N VAL A 206 -18.27 -6.77 -8.28
CA VAL A 206 -17.08 -7.31 -7.59
C VAL A 206 -17.34 -8.71 -7.03
N ASP A 207 -18.46 -8.91 -6.33
CA ASP A 207 -18.84 -10.23 -5.80
C ASP A 207 -19.04 -11.26 -6.92
N ALA A 208 -19.70 -10.87 -8.02
CA ALA A 208 -19.84 -11.71 -9.20
C ALA A 208 -18.46 -12.08 -9.78
N THR A 209 -17.54 -11.13 -9.84
CA THR A 209 -16.17 -11.35 -10.31
C THR A 209 -15.40 -12.33 -9.41
N PHE A 210 -15.46 -12.17 -8.09
CA PHE A 210 -14.80 -13.09 -7.15
C PHE A 210 -15.38 -14.50 -7.21
N LYS A 211 -16.70 -14.63 -7.35
CA LYS A 211 -17.35 -15.94 -7.54
C LYS A 211 -16.92 -16.61 -8.86
N ALA A 212 -16.83 -15.85 -9.95
CA ALA A 212 -16.34 -16.38 -11.22
C ALA A 212 -14.87 -16.83 -11.13
N ILE A 213 -14.01 -16.04 -10.46
CA ILE A 213 -12.63 -16.43 -10.18
C ILE A 213 -12.60 -17.73 -9.38
N GLU A 214 -13.43 -17.87 -8.33
CA GLU A 214 -13.41 -19.07 -7.48
C GLU A 214 -13.98 -20.33 -8.13
N GLN A 215 -14.85 -20.20 -9.12
CA GLN A 215 -15.25 -21.34 -9.95
C GLN A 215 -14.10 -21.89 -10.79
N ILE A 216 -13.07 -21.08 -11.08
CA ILE A 216 -11.87 -21.52 -11.81
C ILE A 216 -10.79 -21.97 -10.82
N ALA A 217 -10.52 -21.15 -9.80
CA ALA A 217 -9.39 -21.35 -8.91
C ALA A 217 -9.65 -22.44 -7.84
N HIS A 218 -10.91 -22.68 -7.48
CA HIS A 218 -11.32 -23.62 -6.43
C HIS A 218 -10.45 -23.50 -5.17
N SER A 219 -10.14 -22.26 -4.78
CA SER A 219 -9.13 -22.04 -3.76
C SER A 219 -9.64 -22.38 -2.37
N GLY A 220 -10.95 -22.28 -2.12
CA GLY A 220 -11.54 -22.51 -0.80
C GLY A 220 -11.02 -21.51 0.23
N THR A 221 -10.68 -20.32 -0.23
CA THR A 221 -10.20 -19.22 0.62
C THR A 221 -11.38 -18.43 1.18
N GLU A 222 -11.20 -17.89 2.38
CA GLU A 222 -12.14 -16.99 3.01
C GLU A 222 -11.70 -15.54 2.76
N LEU A 223 -12.60 -14.68 2.27
CA LEU A 223 -12.36 -13.25 2.12
C LEU A 223 -12.57 -12.54 3.47
N LEU A 224 -11.48 -12.10 4.10
CA LEU A 224 -11.53 -11.42 5.40
C LEU A 224 -11.66 -9.90 5.28
N LEU A 225 -11.03 -9.30 4.26
CA LEU A 225 -11.06 -7.85 4.06
C LEU A 225 -11.07 -7.53 2.57
N TYR A 226 -11.90 -6.55 2.23
CA TYR A 226 -11.94 -5.90 0.93
C TYR A 226 -11.95 -4.39 1.18
N SER A 227 -10.95 -3.69 0.67
CA SER A 227 -10.83 -2.24 0.82
C SER A 227 -10.49 -1.60 -0.52
N VAL A 228 -11.17 -0.52 -0.84
CA VAL A 228 -10.91 0.31 -2.03
C VAL A 228 -10.43 1.67 -1.57
N ASN A 229 -9.29 2.10 -2.10
CA ASN A 229 -8.72 3.42 -1.86
C ASN A 229 -8.59 4.18 -3.19
N ASN A 230 -8.73 5.50 -3.15
CA ASN A 230 -8.39 6.35 -4.28
C ASN A 230 -6.90 6.69 -4.23
N ILE A 231 -6.20 6.48 -5.34
CA ILE A 231 -4.77 6.85 -5.44
C ILE A 231 -4.63 8.29 -5.95
N THR A 232 -5.48 8.70 -6.89
CA THR A 232 -5.38 9.98 -7.58
C THR A 232 -6.69 10.75 -7.54
N SER A 233 -6.60 12.07 -7.71
CA SER A 233 -7.75 12.97 -7.82
C SER A 233 -8.16 13.15 -9.28
N GLY A 234 -9.46 13.22 -9.54
CA GLY A 234 -10.03 13.44 -10.88
C GLY A 234 -10.92 12.29 -11.33
N THR A 235 -11.52 12.42 -12.53
CA THR A 235 -12.41 11.40 -13.10
C THR A 235 -11.67 10.15 -13.58
N ASP A 236 -10.36 10.25 -13.79
CA ASP A 236 -9.48 9.17 -14.23
C ASP A 236 -8.70 8.56 -13.05
N ALA A 237 -9.28 8.66 -11.85
CA ALA A 237 -8.65 8.19 -10.62
C ALA A 237 -8.42 6.68 -10.69
N GLN A 238 -7.18 6.23 -10.45
CA GLN A 238 -6.92 4.80 -10.27
C GLN A 238 -7.42 4.34 -8.90
N GLY A 239 -8.21 3.28 -8.90
CA GLY A 239 -8.64 2.59 -7.70
C GLY A 239 -7.58 1.59 -7.27
N GLU A 240 -7.09 1.71 -6.03
CA GLU A 240 -6.33 0.66 -5.38
C GLU A 240 -7.29 -0.25 -4.62
N VAL A 241 -7.15 -1.55 -4.80
CA VAL A 241 -7.92 -2.54 -4.07
C VAL A 241 -6.97 -3.42 -3.27
N THR A 242 -7.26 -3.55 -1.98
CA THR A 242 -6.63 -4.54 -1.11
C THR A 242 -7.64 -5.63 -0.77
N VAL A 243 -7.23 -6.88 -0.98
CA VAL A 243 -7.99 -8.08 -0.64
C VAL A 243 -7.20 -8.90 0.37
N ARG A 244 -7.82 -9.31 1.48
CA ARG A 244 -7.22 -10.26 2.43
C ARG A 244 -7.91 -11.60 2.33
N LEU A 245 -7.15 -12.64 2.04
CA LEU A 245 -7.63 -14.01 2.00
C LEU A 245 -7.04 -14.84 3.13
N ALA A 246 -7.85 -15.77 3.66
CA ALA A 246 -7.43 -16.75 4.63
C ALA A 246 -7.66 -18.19 4.13
N LYS A 247 -6.72 -19.09 4.42
CA LYS A 247 -6.87 -20.53 4.17
C LYS A 247 -6.00 -21.33 5.13
N GLY A 248 -6.62 -22.25 5.87
CA GLY A 248 -5.91 -23.14 6.79
C GLY A 248 -5.04 -22.40 7.82
N GLY A 249 -5.56 -21.31 8.40
CA GLY A 249 -4.83 -20.48 9.37
C GLY A 249 -3.81 -19.51 8.77
N ARG A 250 -3.54 -19.56 7.46
CA ARG A 250 -2.68 -18.57 6.77
C ARG A 250 -3.52 -17.41 6.28
N VAL A 251 -3.04 -16.18 6.50
CA VAL A 251 -3.67 -14.95 6.04
C VAL A 251 -2.70 -14.20 5.14
N VAL A 252 -3.14 -13.77 3.96
CA VAL A 252 -2.34 -12.97 3.03
C VAL A 252 -3.12 -11.78 2.52
N ASN A 253 -2.41 -10.68 2.23
CA ASN A 253 -2.98 -9.56 1.50
C ASN A 253 -2.55 -9.61 0.04
N GLY A 254 -3.50 -9.44 -0.86
CA GLY A 254 -3.30 -9.13 -2.27
C GLY A 254 -3.64 -7.67 -2.56
N GLN A 255 -2.92 -7.09 -3.52
CA GLN A 255 -3.11 -5.72 -3.97
C GLN A 255 -3.34 -5.71 -5.48
N GLY A 256 -4.20 -4.81 -5.94
CA GLY A 256 -4.48 -4.60 -7.35
C GLY A 256 -4.82 -3.14 -7.60
N ALA A 257 -4.37 -2.62 -8.73
CA ALA A 257 -4.65 -1.25 -9.15
C ALA A 257 -5.12 -1.24 -10.61
N ASP A 258 -6.14 -0.44 -10.87
CA ASP A 258 -6.70 -0.20 -12.20
C ASP A 258 -7.59 1.05 -12.17
N THR A 259 -7.84 1.67 -13.32
CA THR A 259 -8.85 2.72 -13.47
C THR A 259 -10.25 2.17 -13.25
N ASP A 260 -10.48 0.89 -13.59
CA ASP A 260 -11.72 0.19 -13.31
C ASP A 260 -11.62 -0.56 -11.96
N ILE A 261 -12.43 -0.16 -10.99
CA ILE A 261 -12.42 -0.74 -9.63
C ILE A 261 -12.71 -2.25 -9.64
N VAL A 262 -13.53 -2.75 -10.56
CA VAL A 262 -13.86 -4.18 -10.65
C VAL A 262 -12.64 -4.96 -11.18
N THR A 263 -11.91 -4.38 -12.13
CA THR A 263 -10.64 -4.93 -12.63
C THR A 263 -9.55 -4.90 -11.56
N ALA A 264 -9.40 -3.77 -10.85
CA ALA A 264 -8.48 -3.66 -9.71
C ALA A 264 -8.79 -4.71 -8.64
N SER A 265 -10.08 -4.96 -8.38
CA SER A 265 -10.55 -5.99 -7.45
C SER A 265 -10.14 -7.39 -7.89
N ALA A 266 -10.35 -7.74 -9.16
CA ALA A 266 -9.94 -9.04 -9.72
C ALA A 266 -8.43 -9.25 -9.56
N LYS A 267 -7.62 -8.23 -9.92
CA LYS A 267 -6.16 -8.26 -9.77
C LYS A 267 -5.74 -8.46 -8.32
N ALA A 268 -6.36 -7.74 -7.38
CA ALA A 268 -6.07 -7.87 -5.95
C ALA A 268 -6.36 -9.28 -5.43
N TYR A 269 -7.49 -9.85 -5.82
CA TYR A 269 -7.89 -11.21 -5.43
C TYR A 269 -6.91 -12.26 -5.98
N LEU A 270 -6.57 -12.18 -7.28
CA LEU A 270 -5.61 -13.09 -7.91
C LEU A 270 -4.20 -12.97 -7.32
N ASN A 271 -3.77 -11.75 -6.97
CA ASN A 271 -2.51 -11.53 -6.26
C ASN A 271 -2.49 -12.25 -4.90
N ALA A 272 -3.60 -12.19 -4.14
CA ALA A 272 -3.73 -12.93 -2.88
C ALA A 272 -3.71 -14.46 -3.12
N LEU A 273 -4.41 -14.96 -4.13
CA LEU A 273 -4.43 -16.38 -4.47
C LEU A 273 -3.03 -16.91 -4.84
N ASN A 274 -2.29 -16.18 -5.68
CA ASN A 274 -0.93 -16.54 -6.04
C ASN A 274 -0.01 -16.60 -4.81
N LYS A 275 -0.17 -15.70 -3.82
CA LYS A 275 0.58 -15.74 -2.55
C LYS A 275 0.21 -16.93 -1.67
N ILE A 276 -1.07 -17.32 -1.61
CA ILE A 276 -1.50 -18.52 -0.89
C ILE A 276 -0.88 -19.77 -1.52
N GLN A 277 -0.94 -19.87 -2.85
CA GLN A 277 -0.44 -21.01 -3.62
C GLN A 277 1.08 -21.14 -3.57
N ALA A 278 1.82 -20.04 -3.68
CA ALA A 278 3.28 -20.03 -3.64
C ALA A 278 3.85 -20.55 -2.30
N GLY A 279 3.01 -20.76 -1.28
CA GLY A 279 3.46 -21.34 -0.02
C GLY A 279 4.37 -20.42 0.79
N LEU A 280 4.53 -19.15 0.39
CA LEU A 280 5.31 -18.14 1.11
C LEU A 280 4.85 -18.10 2.57
N GLN A 281 5.65 -18.70 3.45
CA GLN A 281 5.53 -18.55 4.88
C GLN A 281 5.97 -17.12 5.19
N ARG A 282 5.00 -16.26 5.52
CA ARG A 282 5.32 -15.20 6.47
C ARG A 282 4.95 -15.75 7.83
N SER A 283 5.96 -15.93 8.68
CA SER A 283 5.79 -16.23 10.08
C SER A 283 4.78 -15.25 10.67
N HIS A 284 3.87 -15.76 11.50
CA HIS A 284 3.05 -14.90 12.34
C HIS A 284 4.01 -13.94 13.08
N PRO A 285 3.80 -12.62 13.08
CA PRO A 285 4.73 -11.67 13.73
C PRO A 285 4.79 -11.80 15.26
N GLN A 286 4.17 -12.85 15.83
CA GLN A 286 4.12 -13.18 17.25
C GLN A 286 4.75 -14.54 17.58
N LEU A 287 5.53 -15.15 16.67
CA LEU A 287 6.34 -16.35 16.92
C LEU A 287 7.83 -16.03 16.83
#